data_AF-A0A936LS70-F1
#
_entry.id   AF-A0A936LS70-F1
#
_cell.length_a   1.000
_cell.length_b   1.000
_cell.length_c   1.000
_cell.angle_alpha   90.00
_cell.angle_beta   90.00
_cell.angle_gamma   90.00
#
_symmetry.space_group_name_H-M   'P 1'
#
loop_
_entity.id
_entity.type
_entity.pdbx_description
1 polymer ?
#
loop_
_entity_poly.entity_id
_entity_poly.type
_entity_poly.pdbx_seq_one_letter_code
_entity_poly.pdbx_strand_id
1 'polypeptide(L)'
;MDKDADVKINDSLYSWQLVLKEAKFRKSYNFQMFAHRDTLYVIHPDGAFASTDGKNWTNTGLTDIIGNQAFLDYVYFNNAIYALGNFKGNIEQYQMRPQIARSRDFKSWEILAINSNLPKRFFIIHLCFKIKSGF
;
A
#
# COMPACT_ATOMS: atom_id res chain seq x y z
N MET A 1 -42.72 -18.30 23.02
CA MET A 1 -41.46 -17.54 23.11
C MET A 1 -40.50 -18.27 22.20
N ASP A 2 -40.45 -17.82 20.96
CA ASP A 2 -39.72 -18.49 19.88
C ASP A 2 -38.23 -18.32 20.12
N LYS A 3 -37.51 -19.43 20.21
CA LYS A 3 -36.04 -19.44 20.34
C LYS A 3 -35.48 -19.30 18.95
N ASP A 4 -34.57 -18.33 18.81
CA ASP A 4 -33.80 -18.01 17.63
C ASP A 4 -33.52 -19.24 16.75
N ALA A 5 -34.14 -19.25 15.57
CA ALA A 5 -33.83 -20.23 14.54
C ALA A 5 -32.37 -20.05 14.13
N ASP A 6 -31.55 -21.06 14.39
CA ASP A 6 -30.20 -21.19 13.85
C ASP A 6 -30.27 -21.09 12.32
N VAL A 7 -29.89 -19.93 11.79
CA VAL A 7 -29.65 -19.74 10.36
C VAL A 7 -28.39 -20.54 10.02
N LYS A 8 -28.57 -21.76 9.51
CA LYS A 8 -27.49 -22.53 8.88
C LYS A 8 -27.06 -21.79 7.61
N ILE A 9 -25.99 -21.00 7.70
CA ILE A 9 -25.31 -20.47 6.52
C ILE A 9 -24.61 -21.66 5.84
N ASN A 10 -25.00 -21.91 4.60
CA ASN A 10 -24.40 -22.96 3.77
C ASN A 10 -23.05 -22.41 3.29
N ASP A 11 -21.94 -22.79 3.94
CA ASP A 11 -20.57 -22.29 3.71
C ASP A 11 -19.99 -22.59 2.30
N SER A 12 -20.78 -23.18 1.40
CA SER A 12 -20.34 -23.68 0.09
C SER A 12 -20.45 -22.70 -1.07
N LEU A 13 -20.87 -21.45 -0.86
CA LEU A 13 -21.05 -20.47 -1.95
C LEU A 13 -19.75 -19.80 -2.43
N TYR A 14 -18.67 -19.86 -1.64
CA TYR A 14 -17.40 -19.20 -1.97
C TYR A 14 -16.24 -20.19 -1.94
N SER A 15 -15.42 -20.17 -2.99
CA SER A 15 -14.17 -20.93 -3.05
C SER A 15 -13.00 -20.00 -3.39
N TRP A 16 -11.90 -20.17 -2.65
CA TRP A 16 -10.65 -19.51 -2.98
C TRP A 16 -9.97 -20.26 -4.12
N GLN A 17 -9.58 -19.52 -5.16
CA GLN A 17 -8.78 -20.05 -6.25
C GLN A 17 -7.37 -19.46 -6.20
N LEU A 18 -6.36 -20.33 -6.26
CA LEU A 18 -4.98 -19.89 -6.47
C LEU A 18 -4.83 -19.36 -7.91
N VAL A 19 -4.66 -18.05 -8.06
CA VAL A 19 -4.51 -17.39 -9.37
C VAL A 19 -3.06 -17.46 -9.87
N LEU A 20 -2.10 -17.24 -8.99
CA LEU A 20 -0.66 -17.23 -9.28
C LEU A 20 0.10 -17.71 -8.06
N LYS A 21 1.02 -18.67 -8.23
CA LYS A 21 1.85 -19.19 -7.14
C LYS A 21 2.99 -18.23 -6.79
N GLU A 22 3.66 -17.68 -7.80
CA GLU A 22 4.82 -16.80 -7.66
C GLU A 22 4.81 -15.73 -8.76
N ALA A 23 5.01 -14.47 -8.38
CA ALA A 23 5.13 -13.36 -9.31
C ALA A 23 6.59 -13.14 -9.76
N LYS A 24 6.82 -12.24 -10.71
CA LYS A 24 8.16 -11.95 -11.25
C LYS A 24 9.10 -11.22 -10.27
N PHE A 25 8.56 -10.66 -9.20
CA PHE A 25 9.34 -10.01 -8.14
C PHE A 25 9.69 -11.00 -7.03
N ARG A 26 10.81 -10.76 -6.35
CA ARG A 26 11.34 -11.62 -5.29
C ARG A 26 10.31 -11.81 -4.17
N LYS A 27 10.30 -12.99 -3.56
CA LYS A 27 9.51 -13.24 -2.35
C LYS A 27 9.96 -12.30 -1.22
N SER A 28 9.04 -11.51 -0.70
CA SER A 28 9.23 -10.63 0.45
C SER A 28 7.95 -10.56 1.28
N TYR A 29 8.03 -9.89 2.42
CA TYR A 29 6.91 -9.51 3.26
C TYR A 29 6.90 -7.99 3.42
N ASN A 30 5.84 -7.44 4.04
CA ASN A 30 5.65 -6.00 4.28
C ASN A 30 5.75 -5.18 2.99
N PHE A 31 4.91 -5.49 2.01
CA PHE A 31 4.73 -4.62 0.86
C PHE A 31 3.25 -4.44 0.58
N GLN A 32 2.92 -3.34 -0.09
CA GLN A 32 1.54 -2.93 -0.24
C GLN A 32 1.00 -3.22 -1.64
N MET A 33 -0.29 -3.50 -1.68
CA MET A 33 -1.04 -3.70 -2.92
C MET A 33 -2.22 -2.74 -2.96
N PHE A 34 -2.43 -2.12 -4.13
CA PHE A 34 -3.48 -1.15 -4.39
C PHE A 34 -4.26 -1.58 -5.62
N ALA A 35 -5.58 -1.40 -5.59
CA ALA A 35 -6.40 -1.45 -6.78
C ALA A 35 -6.65 -0.01 -7.26
N HIS A 36 -6.36 0.26 -8.52
CA HIS A 36 -6.72 1.51 -9.17
C HIS A 36 -7.32 1.22 -10.54
N ARG A 37 -8.61 1.54 -10.71
CA ARG A 37 -9.42 1.16 -11.87
C ARG A 37 -9.41 -0.36 -12.06
N ASP A 38 -8.96 -0.81 -13.23
CA ASP A 38 -8.86 -2.21 -13.66
C ASP A 38 -7.47 -2.83 -13.38
N THR A 39 -6.60 -2.10 -12.68
CA THR A 39 -5.21 -2.50 -12.49
C THR A 39 -4.88 -2.66 -11.00
N LEU A 40 -4.26 -3.81 -10.68
CA LEU A 40 -3.58 -4.04 -9.41
C LEU A 40 -2.15 -3.50 -9.50
N TYR A 41 -1.75 -2.79 -8.46
CA TYR A 41 -0.40 -2.29 -8.27
C TYR A 41 0.20 -2.86 -7.00
N VAL A 42 1.43 -3.33 -7.07
CA VAL A 42 2.23 -3.74 -5.92
C VAL A 42 3.41 -2.77 -5.80
N ILE A 43 3.59 -2.14 -4.65
CA ILE A 43 4.79 -1.34 -4.38
C ILE A 43 5.74 -2.19 -3.53
N HIS A 44 6.69 -2.85 -4.17
CA HIS A 44 7.64 -3.77 -3.52
C HIS A 44 8.98 -3.06 -3.22
N PRO A 45 9.79 -3.53 -2.26
CA PRO A 45 11.13 -2.96 -2.01
C PRO A 45 12.03 -2.92 -3.25
N ASP A 46 11.84 -3.87 -4.17
CA ASP A 46 12.60 -3.95 -5.43
C ASP A 46 11.98 -3.09 -6.56
N GLY A 47 10.92 -2.32 -6.30
CA GLY A 47 10.20 -1.47 -7.26
C GLY A 47 8.70 -1.75 -7.32
N ALA A 48 7.94 -1.00 -8.11
CA ALA A 48 6.50 -1.21 -8.23
C ALA A 48 6.10 -1.93 -9.52
N PHE A 49 5.09 -2.79 -9.41
CA PHE A 49 4.62 -3.67 -10.47
C PHE A 49 3.11 -3.52 -10.67
N ALA A 50 2.65 -3.66 -11.90
CA ALA A 50 1.25 -3.57 -12.27
C ALA A 50 0.76 -4.84 -12.97
N SER A 51 -0.52 -5.19 -12.76
CA SER A 51 -1.19 -6.31 -13.41
C SER A 51 -2.69 -6.08 -13.51
N THR A 52 -3.29 -6.43 -14.65
CA THR A 52 -4.75 -6.38 -14.86
C THR A 52 -5.44 -7.73 -14.64
N ASP A 53 -4.68 -8.82 -14.50
CA ASP A 53 -5.18 -10.19 -14.36
C ASP A 53 -4.66 -10.92 -13.12
N GLY A 54 -3.81 -10.27 -12.33
CA GLY A 54 -3.13 -10.83 -11.15
C GLY A 54 -2.07 -11.90 -11.48
N LYS A 55 -1.83 -12.19 -12.77
CA LYS A 55 -0.93 -13.24 -13.26
C LYS A 55 0.30 -12.65 -13.95
N ASN A 56 0.07 -11.71 -14.86
CA ASN A 56 1.09 -11.06 -15.65
C ASN A 56 1.44 -9.70 -15.03
N TRP A 57 2.66 -9.61 -14.49
CA TRP A 57 3.16 -8.42 -13.81
C TRP A 57 4.24 -7.72 -14.63
N THR A 58 4.17 -6.39 -14.68
CA THR A 58 5.11 -5.53 -15.38
C THR A 58 5.64 -4.46 -14.44
N ASN A 59 6.95 -4.24 -14.42
CA ASN A 59 7.55 -3.16 -13.63
C ASN A 59 7.11 -1.80 -14.20
N THR A 60 6.65 -0.92 -13.33
CA THR A 60 6.14 0.42 -13.67
C THR A 60 7.23 1.49 -13.75
N GLY A 61 8.41 1.22 -13.18
CA GLY A 61 9.51 2.17 -13.00
C GLY A 61 9.45 2.95 -11.68
N LEU A 62 8.32 2.93 -10.97
CA LEU A 62 8.18 3.60 -9.68
C LEU A 62 9.02 2.87 -8.61
N THR A 63 9.81 3.61 -7.86
CA THR A 63 10.73 3.08 -6.84
C THR A 63 10.07 3.02 -5.46
N ASP A 64 10.62 2.21 -4.55
CA ASP A 64 10.29 2.30 -3.13
C ASP A 64 10.94 3.56 -2.52
N ILE A 65 10.18 4.65 -2.45
CA ILE A 65 10.66 5.93 -1.92
C ILE A 65 10.59 6.01 -0.39
N ILE A 66 9.80 5.16 0.27
CA ILE A 66 9.77 5.12 1.75
C ILE A 66 10.97 4.36 2.31
N GLY A 67 11.55 3.44 1.53
CA GLY A 67 12.82 2.77 1.80
C GLY A 67 12.77 1.64 2.82
N ASN A 68 11.79 1.65 3.74
CA ASN A 68 11.52 0.51 4.62
C ASN A 68 10.03 0.39 4.94
N GLN A 69 9.38 -0.50 4.20
CA GLN A 69 7.95 -0.76 4.26
C GLN A 69 7.51 -1.58 5.49
N ALA A 70 8.45 -2.05 6.33
CA ALA A 70 8.11 -2.64 7.62
C ALA A 70 7.66 -1.61 8.67
N PHE A 71 8.00 -0.33 8.44
CA PHE A 71 7.81 0.76 9.39
C PHE A 71 6.85 1.83 8.86
N LEU A 72 6.95 2.14 7.58
CA LEU A 72 6.12 3.14 6.93
C LEU A 72 5.25 2.49 5.87
N ASP A 73 4.13 3.14 5.57
CA ASP A 73 3.16 2.70 4.58
C ASP A 73 2.90 3.79 3.55
N TYR A 74 2.41 3.36 2.38
CA TYR A 74 1.76 4.24 1.41
C TYR A 74 0.25 4.28 1.64
N VAL A 75 -0.38 5.38 1.22
CA VAL A 75 -1.84 5.54 1.30
C VAL A 75 -2.39 5.95 -0.06
N TYR A 76 -3.43 5.27 -0.51
CA TYR A 76 -4.19 5.69 -1.68
C TYR A 76 -5.28 6.69 -1.27
N PHE A 77 -5.26 7.87 -1.86
CA PHE A 77 -6.24 8.92 -1.62
C PHE A 77 -6.35 9.85 -2.83
N ASN A 78 -7.56 10.32 -3.14
CA ASN A 78 -7.82 11.32 -4.19
C ASN A 78 -7.07 11.02 -5.52
N ASN A 79 -7.25 9.79 -6.00
CA ASN A 79 -6.66 9.31 -7.24
C ASN A 79 -5.12 9.39 -7.30
N ALA A 80 -4.46 9.18 -6.16
CA ALA A 80 -3.01 9.18 -6.05
C ALA A 80 -2.56 8.27 -4.91
N ILE A 81 -1.32 7.79 -5.00
CA ILE A 81 -0.62 7.18 -3.86
C ILE A 81 0.25 8.23 -3.20
N TYR A 82 0.24 8.24 -1.87
CA TYR A 82 1.09 9.08 -1.04
C TYR A 82 2.08 8.22 -0.29
N ALA A 83 3.36 8.57 -0.38
CA ALA A 83 4.43 8.03 0.43
C ALA A 83 4.64 8.95 1.63
N LEU A 84 4.52 8.40 2.84
CA LEU A 84 4.49 9.19 4.08
C LEU A 84 5.71 8.86 4.93
N GLY A 85 6.73 9.69 4.75
CA GLY A 85 8.04 9.57 5.36
C GLY A 85 9.04 8.86 4.44
N ASN A 86 10.28 8.82 4.92
CA ASN A 86 11.33 7.95 4.42
C ASN A 86 12.07 7.42 5.65
N PHE A 87 12.34 6.11 5.67
CA PHE A 87 12.94 5.43 6.80
C PHE A 87 14.11 4.57 6.33
N LYS A 88 15.26 4.74 6.97
CA LYS A 88 16.45 3.93 6.77
C LYS A 88 16.93 3.39 8.10
N GLY A 89 17.26 2.09 8.15
CA GLY A 89 17.75 1.42 9.35
C GLY A 89 16.71 0.51 10.01
N ASN A 90 16.80 0.35 11.33
CA ASN A 90 15.98 -0.56 12.13
C ASN A 90 15.52 0.12 13.44
N ILE A 91 14.94 -0.65 14.37
CA ILE A 91 14.42 -0.12 15.64
C ILE A 91 15.49 0.48 16.57
N GLU A 92 16.74 0.07 16.46
CA GLU A 92 17.84 0.52 17.32
C GLU A 92 18.54 1.75 16.73
N GLN A 93 18.74 1.75 15.41
CA GLN A 93 19.44 2.80 14.68
C GLN A 93 18.71 3.11 13.39
N TYR A 94 18.16 4.33 13.31
CA TYR A 94 17.40 4.77 12.14
C TYR A 94 17.61 6.24 11.80
N GLN A 95 17.29 6.54 10.56
CA GLN A 95 17.10 7.89 10.05
C GLN A 95 15.68 7.97 9.49
N MET A 96 14.88 8.88 10.03
CA MET A 96 13.54 9.17 9.53
C MET A 96 13.48 10.60 9.00
N ARG A 97 13.01 10.76 7.77
CA ARG A 97 12.67 12.06 7.18
C ARG A 97 11.15 12.17 7.10
N PRO A 98 10.54 13.27 7.54
CA PRO A 98 9.10 13.50 7.39
C PRO A 98 8.78 13.95 5.95
N GLN A 99 9.34 13.27 4.95
CA GLN A 99 9.12 13.55 3.54
C GLN A 99 7.70 13.12 3.16
N ILE A 100 7.02 13.90 2.32
CA ILE A 100 5.77 13.49 1.67
C ILE A 100 6.03 13.49 0.18
N ALA A 101 5.77 12.35 -0.46
CA ALA A 101 5.78 12.23 -1.91
C ALA A 101 4.42 11.72 -2.41
N ARG A 102 4.12 11.97 -3.67
CA ARG A 102 2.88 11.57 -4.32
C ARG A 102 3.18 10.97 -5.69
N SER A 103 2.46 9.92 -6.07
CA SER A 103 2.41 9.44 -7.45
C SER A 103 0.95 9.43 -7.93
N ARG A 104 0.71 9.98 -9.12
CA ARG A 104 -0.61 9.96 -9.79
C ARG A 104 -0.65 8.99 -10.97
N ASP A 105 0.52 8.66 -11.50
CA ASP A 105 0.71 7.84 -12.69
C ASP A 105 1.23 6.44 -12.37
N PHE A 106 1.59 6.20 -11.09
CA PHE A 106 2.24 4.98 -10.61
C PHE A 106 3.58 4.70 -11.31
N LYS A 107 4.24 5.73 -11.84
CA LYS A 107 5.52 5.65 -12.56
C LYS A 107 6.56 6.61 -12.00
N SER A 108 6.11 7.77 -11.52
CA SER A 108 6.98 8.82 -11.00
C SER A 108 6.51 9.33 -9.63
N TRP A 109 7.48 9.77 -8.81
CA TRP A 109 7.23 10.44 -7.54
C TRP A 109 7.38 11.96 -7.70
N GLU A 110 6.37 12.69 -7.24
CA GLU A 110 6.43 14.11 -6.99
C GLU A 110 6.68 14.33 -5.49
N ILE A 111 7.77 15.02 -5.15
CA ILE A 111 8.03 15.39 -3.76
C ILE A 111 7.17 16.60 -3.40
N LEU A 112 6.22 16.42 -2.50
CA LEU A 112 5.36 17.50 -2.02
C LEU A 112 6.00 18.28 -0.87
N ALA A 113 6.77 17.60 -0.02
CA ALA A 113 7.53 18.22 1.07
C ALA A 113 8.71 17.34 1.46
N ILE A 114 9.90 17.92 1.62
CA ILE A 114 11.05 17.23 2.24
C ILE A 114 10.95 17.26 3.77
N ASN A 115 10.46 18.37 4.33
CA ASN A 115 10.25 18.61 5.75
C ASN A 115 8.78 18.94 6.00
N SER A 116 7.94 17.93 6.25
CA SER A 116 6.53 18.15 6.61
C SER A 116 6.31 18.18 8.13
N ASN A 117 5.06 18.39 8.54
CA ASN A 117 4.61 18.23 9.91
C ASN A 117 4.24 16.77 10.26
N LEU A 118 4.61 15.78 9.42
CA LEU A 118 4.44 14.37 9.78
C LEU A 118 5.14 14.09 11.11
N PRO A 119 4.45 13.47 12.08
CA PRO A 119 5.06 13.08 13.33
C PRO A 119 6.27 12.18 13.09
N LYS A 120 7.38 12.46 13.77
CA LYS A 120 8.54 11.57 13.80
C LYS A 120 8.18 10.32 14.60
N ARG A 121 7.66 9.30 13.91
CA ARG A 121 7.22 8.03 14.49
C ARG A 121 7.85 6.88 13.73
N PHE A 122 8.07 5.77 14.44
CA PHE A 122 8.55 4.53 13.86
C PHE A 122 7.49 3.85 13.00
N PHE A 123 6.23 3.85 13.43
CA PHE A 123 5.14 3.21 12.71
C PHE A 123 4.13 4.24 12.26
N ILE A 124 3.93 4.30 10.94
CA ILE A 124 2.85 5.05 10.30
C ILE A 124 2.06 4.05 9.47
N ILE A 125 1.32 3.17 10.15
CA ILE A 125 0.70 1.97 9.54
C ILE A 125 -0.82 2.06 9.33
N HIS A 126 -1.50 2.98 10.02
CA HIS A 126 -2.93 3.20 9.84
C HIS A 126 -3.21 4.69 9.78
N LEU A 127 -3.73 5.13 8.64
CA LEU A 127 -4.04 6.53 8.39
C LEU A 127 -5.40 6.66 7.73
N CYS A 128 -6.15 7.66 8.15
CA CYS A 128 -7.40 8.06 7.53
C CYS A 128 -7.33 9.56 7.23
N PHE A 129 -7.69 9.95 6.02
CA PHE A 129 -7.83 11.35 5.67
C PHE A 129 -9.23 11.83 6.06
N LYS A 130 -9.30 12.87 6.90
CA LYS A 130 -10.53 13.61 7.08
C LYS A 130 -10.69 14.59 5.92
N ILE A 131 -11.65 14.33 5.04
CA ILE A 131 -12.06 15.30 4.04
C ILE A 131 -12.77 16.44 4.77
N LYS A 132 -12.26 17.66 4.67
CA LYS A 132 -13.05 18.85 5.04
C LYS A 132 -13.93 19.17 3.84
N SER A 133 -15.23 18.89 3.96
CA SER A 133 -16.24 19.44 3.06
C SER A 133 -16.23 20.96 3.24
N GLY A 134 -15.72 21.69 2.26
CA GLY A 134 -15.97 23.12 2.13
C GLY A 134 -17.30 23.31 1.42
N PHE A 135 -18.22 24.03 2.06
CA PHE A 135 -19.26 24.80 1.36
C PHE A 135 -18.66 26.15 0.99
#